data_AF-A0A853IBV0-F1
#
_entry.id   AF-A0A853IBV0-F1
#
_cell.length_a   1.000
_cell.length_b   1.000
_cell.length_c   1.000
_cell.angle_alpha   90.00
_cell.angle_beta   90.00
_cell.angle_gamma   90.00
#
_symmetry.space_group_name_H-M   'P 1'
#
loop_
_entity.id
_entity.type
_entity.pdbx_description
1 polymer ?
#
loop_
_entity_poly.entity_id
_entity_poly.type
_entity_poly.pdbx_seq_one_letter_code
_entity_poly.pdbx_strand_id
1 'polypeptide(L)'
;HSDPQTVNEPSEKKRIIINEHRSENEQSLITDQPTPEKPKPEQQPEMTFQEVNAFVFESIEKQYGKEFTQANESLIQSKLIDNEAYCRQNNYNPKPSMALQYVLTGIDNSLRSQYHTAKITSALDQKADAVATHQQAIASDIQRKASELQHQSRTTLEALTDTSWADGIIFDDDLE
;
A
#
# COMPACT_ATOMS: atom_id res chain seq x y z
N HIS A 1 25.35 39.96 -6.60
CA HIS A 1 24.88 38.63 -6.19
C HIS A 1 24.20 38.01 -7.41
N SER A 2 24.98 37.35 -8.26
CA SER A 2 25.24 35.90 -8.25
C SER A 2 24.12 35.16 -9.00
N ASP A 3 24.40 34.92 -10.28
CA ASP A 3 23.74 33.96 -11.16
C ASP A 3 23.79 32.53 -10.58
N PRO A 4 22.77 31.70 -10.81
CA PRO A 4 22.90 30.26 -10.75
C PRO A 4 23.33 29.70 -12.12
N GLN A 5 24.37 28.89 -12.07
CA GLN A 5 25.06 28.26 -13.19
C GLN A 5 24.24 27.16 -13.88
N THR A 6 24.46 27.08 -15.19
CA THR A 6 24.25 25.95 -16.11
C THR A 6 24.89 24.65 -15.62
N VAL A 7 24.22 23.50 -15.85
CA VAL A 7 24.92 22.23 -16.11
C VAL A 7 24.19 21.43 -17.19
N ASN A 8 24.98 21.12 -18.21
CA ASN A 8 24.70 20.32 -19.39
C ASN A 8 24.47 18.83 -19.10
N GLU A 9 23.93 18.20 -20.13
CA GLU A 9 23.54 16.81 -20.41
C GLU A 9 24.71 15.77 -20.34
N PRO A 10 24.59 14.55 -20.92
CA PRO A 10 24.42 13.23 -20.31
C PRO A 10 25.69 12.34 -20.27
N SER A 11 25.66 11.20 -19.57
CA SER A 11 26.62 10.06 -19.73
C SER A 11 26.36 8.96 -18.71
N GLU A 12 26.76 7.71 -18.85
CA GLU A 12 27.05 6.82 -19.96
C GLU A 12 27.24 5.44 -19.30
N LYS A 13 26.96 4.38 -20.04
CA LYS A 13 27.08 2.99 -19.59
C LYS A 13 28.54 2.66 -19.32
N LYS A 14 28.89 2.31 -18.08
CA LYS A 14 30.16 1.60 -17.79
C LYS A 14 29.97 0.10 -17.96
N ARG A 15 30.20 -0.39 -19.18
CA ARG A 15 30.61 -1.77 -19.44
C ARG A 15 32.10 -1.86 -19.15
N ILE A 16 32.50 -2.75 -18.25
CA ILE A 16 33.89 -3.13 -18.06
C ILE A 16 34.20 -4.21 -19.10
N ILE A 17 35.07 -3.89 -20.06
CA ILE A 17 35.72 -4.81 -20.98
C ILE A 17 37.15 -4.95 -20.48
N ILE A 18 37.61 -6.19 -20.23
CA ILE A 18 39.03 -6.48 -20.08
C ILE A 18 39.40 -7.58 -21.09
N ASN A 19 40.10 -7.10 -22.11
CA ASN A 19 41.16 -7.64 -22.96
C ASN A 19 41.17 -9.10 -23.43
N GLU A 20 41.17 -9.16 -24.76
CA GLU A 20 41.79 -10.12 -25.67
C GLU A 20 43.08 -10.77 -25.16
N HIS A 21 43.17 -12.08 -25.33
CA HIS A 21 44.37 -12.71 -25.87
C HIS A 21 43.99 -13.67 -27.00
N ARG A 22 44.42 -13.29 -28.19
CA ARG A 22 44.44 -14.04 -29.44
C ARG A 22 45.47 -15.17 -29.36
N SER A 23 45.10 -16.38 -29.77
CA SER A 23 45.92 -17.24 -30.64
C SER A 23 45.12 -18.48 -31.04
N GLU A 24 44.59 -18.48 -32.27
CA GLU A 24 44.22 -19.70 -32.98
C GLU A 24 45.50 -20.27 -33.60
N ASN A 25 45.86 -21.50 -33.27
CA ASN A 25 46.56 -22.37 -34.21
C ASN A 25 46.42 -23.84 -33.79
N GLU A 26 45.72 -24.57 -34.65
CA GLU A 26 45.87 -25.98 -35.08
C GLU A 26 46.41 -27.07 -34.13
N GLN A 27 45.77 -28.24 -34.29
CA GLN A 27 46.29 -29.62 -34.25
C GLN A 27 45.66 -30.55 -33.21
N SER A 28 45.03 -31.57 -33.80
CA SER A 28 44.51 -32.82 -33.28
C SER A 28 45.50 -33.56 -32.38
N LEU A 29 45.05 -34.11 -31.26
CA LEU A 29 45.53 -35.42 -30.80
C LEU A 29 44.57 -36.06 -29.80
N ILE A 30 44.17 -37.29 -30.12
CA ILE A 30 43.48 -38.23 -29.24
C ILE A 30 44.35 -38.46 -27.99
N THR A 31 43.74 -38.41 -26.81
CA THR A 31 44.26 -39.12 -25.64
C THR A 31 43.09 -39.57 -24.79
N ASP A 32 42.84 -40.88 -24.82
CA ASP A 32 42.01 -41.56 -23.83
C ASP A 32 42.60 -41.34 -22.44
N GLN A 33 41.91 -40.56 -21.61
CA GLN A 33 42.03 -40.67 -20.15
C GLN A 33 40.62 -40.70 -19.55
N PRO A 34 40.33 -41.64 -18.64
CA PRO A 34 39.07 -41.63 -17.92
C PRO A 34 39.03 -40.42 -16.98
N THR A 35 38.11 -39.49 -17.25
CA THR A 35 37.74 -38.41 -16.34
C THR A 35 37.28 -39.02 -15.01
N PRO A 36 37.76 -38.53 -13.84
CA PRO A 36 37.34 -39.06 -12.56
C PRO A 36 35.82 -38.90 -12.40
N GLU A 37 35.12 -39.98 -12.06
CA GLU A 37 33.71 -39.93 -11.71
C GLU A 37 33.53 -38.88 -10.60
N LYS A 38 32.82 -37.80 -10.96
CA LYS A 38 32.26 -36.84 -10.01
C LYS A 38 31.49 -37.64 -8.95
N PRO A 39 31.75 -37.46 -7.64
CA PRO A 39 31.00 -38.19 -6.63
C PRO A 39 29.51 -37.90 -6.84
N LYS A 40 28.75 -38.99 -7.04
CA LYS A 40 27.29 -38.98 -7.11
C LYS A 40 26.78 -38.13 -5.95
N PRO A 41 25.98 -37.07 -6.18
CA PRO A 41 25.42 -36.33 -5.06
C PRO A 41 24.63 -37.31 -4.21
N GLU A 42 24.99 -37.41 -2.93
CA GLU A 42 24.22 -38.15 -1.93
C GLU A 42 22.77 -37.68 -2.03
N GLN A 43 21.90 -38.59 -2.49
CA GLN A 43 20.47 -38.39 -2.47
C GLN A 43 20.05 -38.33 -1.00
N GLN A 44 19.99 -37.12 -0.45
CA GLN A 44 19.12 -36.86 0.69
C GLN A 44 17.72 -37.37 0.33
N PRO A 45 16.99 -37.98 1.28
CA PRO A 45 15.69 -38.59 0.98
C PRO A 45 14.82 -37.57 0.26
N GLU A 46 14.38 -37.92 -0.96
CA GLU A 46 13.49 -37.08 -1.75
C GLU A 46 12.15 -37.03 -1.01
N MET A 47 11.97 -35.96 -0.26
CA MET A 47 10.72 -35.71 0.45
C MET A 47 9.65 -35.35 -0.58
N THR A 48 8.51 -36.02 -0.52
CA THR A 48 7.36 -35.71 -1.36
C THR A 48 6.78 -34.35 -0.98
N PHE A 49 6.05 -33.70 -1.91
CA PHE A 49 5.33 -32.46 -1.59
C PHE A 49 4.36 -32.63 -0.43
N GLN A 50 3.76 -33.82 -0.27
CA GLN A 50 2.86 -34.11 0.85
C GLN A 50 3.59 -34.11 2.20
N GLU A 51 4.78 -34.71 2.26
CA GLU A 51 5.62 -34.71 3.46
C GLU A 51 6.16 -33.31 3.78
N VAL A 52 6.53 -32.52 2.75
CA VAL A 52 6.93 -31.12 2.91
C VAL A 52 5.79 -30.28 3.46
N ASN A 53 4.57 -30.47 2.95
CA ASN A 53 3.39 -29.76 3.45
C ASN A 53 3.13 -30.08 4.92
N ALA A 54 3.13 -31.37 5.29
CA ALA A 54 2.96 -31.80 6.68
C ALA A 54 4.02 -31.19 7.60
N PHE A 55 5.30 -31.21 7.18
CA PHE A 55 6.40 -30.59 7.91
C PHE A 55 6.18 -29.09 8.12
N VAL A 56 5.73 -28.37 7.09
CA VAL A 56 5.50 -26.92 7.20
C VAL A 56 4.37 -26.63 8.18
N PHE A 57 3.26 -27.36 8.12
CA PHE A 57 2.16 -27.22 9.08
C PHE A 57 2.61 -27.48 10.51
N GLU A 58 3.30 -28.59 10.75
CA GLU A 58 3.83 -28.94 12.07
C GLU A 58 4.82 -27.87 12.57
N SER A 59 5.71 -27.39 11.70
CA SER A 59 6.70 -26.38 12.05
C SER A 59 6.06 -25.05 12.43
N ILE A 60 5.05 -24.60 11.67
CA ILE A 60 4.33 -23.35 11.96
C ILE A 60 3.52 -23.50 13.25
N GLU A 61 2.80 -24.61 13.44
CA GLU A 61 2.04 -24.85 14.68
C GLU A 61 2.96 -24.91 15.90
N LYS A 62 4.11 -25.56 15.78
CA LYS A 62 5.10 -25.63 16.87
C LYS A 62 5.69 -24.26 17.21
N GLN A 63 5.90 -23.40 16.21
CA GLN A 63 6.56 -22.11 16.39
C GLN A 63 5.60 -20.99 16.81
N TYR A 64 4.38 -20.97 16.26
CA TYR A 64 3.41 -19.88 16.41
C TYR A 64 2.11 -20.28 17.12
N GLY A 65 1.91 -21.58 17.36
CA GLY A 65 0.74 -22.12 18.03
C GLY A 65 -0.39 -22.49 17.07
N LYS A 66 -1.28 -23.35 17.56
CA LYS A 66 -2.42 -23.91 16.80
C LYS A 66 -3.40 -22.84 16.33
N GLU A 67 -3.69 -21.85 17.16
CA GLU A 67 -4.62 -20.76 16.82
C GLU A 67 -4.12 -19.94 15.63
N PHE A 68 -2.82 -19.63 15.60
CA PHE A 68 -2.20 -18.93 14.49
C PHE A 68 -2.26 -19.76 13.21
N THR A 69 -1.91 -21.05 13.29
CA THR A 69 -1.95 -21.96 12.15
C THR A 69 -3.36 -22.09 11.59
N GLN A 70 -4.37 -22.20 12.46
CA GLN A 70 -5.77 -22.29 12.05
C GLN A 70 -6.26 -20.99 11.39
N ALA A 71 -5.91 -19.83 11.96
CA ALA A 71 -6.27 -18.53 11.38
C ALA A 71 -5.64 -18.29 9.99
N ASN A 72 -4.48 -18.90 9.72
CA ASN A 72 -3.72 -18.72 8.49
C ASN A 72 -3.73 -19.95 7.57
N GLU A 73 -4.56 -20.96 7.85
CA GLU A 73 -4.52 -22.26 7.15
C GLU A 73 -4.67 -22.11 5.64
N SER A 74 -5.65 -21.31 5.19
CA SER A 74 -5.88 -21.05 3.77
C SER A 74 -4.69 -20.38 3.08
N LEU A 75 -4.04 -19.45 3.78
CA LEU A 75 -2.86 -18.75 3.28
C LEU A 75 -1.65 -19.68 3.22
N ILE A 76 -1.46 -20.52 4.23
CA ILE A 76 -0.42 -21.55 4.26
C ILE A 76 -0.60 -22.51 3.08
N GLN A 77 -1.81 -23.06 2.88
CA GLN A 77 -2.10 -23.95 1.76
C GLN A 77 -1.84 -23.28 0.41
N SER A 78 -2.33 -22.05 0.22
CA SER A 78 -2.10 -21.30 -1.02
C SER A 78 -0.60 -21.11 -1.30
N LYS A 79 0.20 -20.77 -0.28
CA LYS A 79 1.64 -20.57 -0.46
C LYS A 79 2.41 -21.87 -0.71
N LEU A 80 1.95 -22.99 -0.15
CA LEU A 80 2.51 -24.31 -0.46
C LEU A 80 2.23 -24.71 -1.92
N ILE A 81 1.02 -24.46 -2.42
CA ILE A 81 0.67 -24.70 -3.83
C ILE A 81 1.53 -23.82 -4.76
N ASP A 82 1.70 -22.53 -4.43
CA ASP A 82 2.56 -21.63 -5.19
C ASP A 82 4.01 -22.14 -5.22
N ASN A 83 4.53 -22.61 -4.07
CA ASN A 83 5.87 -23.17 -3.96
C ASN A 83 6.03 -24.44 -4.79
N GLU A 84 5.03 -25.33 -4.75
CA GLU A 84 5.01 -26.54 -5.56
C GLU A 84 5.00 -26.24 -7.06
N ALA A 85 4.18 -25.30 -7.50
CA ALA A 85 4.16 -24.84 -8.89
C ALA A 85 5.52 -24.28 -9.31
N TYR A 86 6.16 -23.48 -8.47
CA TYR A 86 7.49 -22.94 -8.70
C TYR A 86 8.56 -24.05 -8.81
N CYS A 87 8.54 -25.02 -7.89
CA CYS A 87 9.46 -26.16 -7.92
C CYS A 87 9.29 -27.00 -9.19
N ARG A 88 8.03 -27.28 -9.59
CA ARG A 88 7.73 -28.04 -10.82
C ARG A 88 8.19 -27.30 -12.08
N GLN A 89 7.97 -25.99 -12.16
CA GLN A 89 8.39 -25.18 -13.32
C GLN A 89 9.91 -25.13 -13.48
N ASN A 90 10.66 -25.12 -12.37
CA ASN A 90 12.12 -25.00 -12.39
C ASN A 90 12.84 -26.36 -12.23
N ASN A 91 12.10 -27.47 -12.24
CA ASN A 91 12.61 -28.83 -12.04
C ASN A 91 13.45 -28.96 -10.75
N TYR A 92 12.98 -28.34 -9.67
CA TYR A 92 13.59 -28.40 -8.35
C TYR A 92 12.88 -29.42 -7.45
N ASN A 93 13.67 -30.18 -6.70
CA ASN A 93 13.15 -31.01 -5.62
C ASN A 93 12.67 -30.12 -4.46
N PRO A 94 11.49 -30.41 -3.87
CA PRO A 94 10.96 -29.61 -2.79
C PRO A 94 11.82 -29.77 -1.54
N LYS A 95 12.24 -28.64 -0.96
CA LYS A 95 13.03 -28.60 0.27
C LYS A 95 12.17 -28.08 1.41
N PRO A 96 12.04 -28.79 2.54
CA PRO A 96 11.21 -28.37 3.66
C PRO A 96 11.54 -26.97 4.19
N SER A 97 12.83 -26.65 4.31
CA SER A 97 13.31 -25.34 4.78
C SER A 97 12.93 -24.20 3.82
N MET A 98 13.04 -24.44 2.51
CA MET A 98 12.66 -23.46 1.49
C MET A 98 11.15 -23.23 1.47
N ALA A 99 10.36 -24.31 1.55
CA ALA A 99 8.90 -24.22 1.60
C ALA A 99 8.43 -23.47 2.86
N LEU A 100 9.00 -23.79 4.02
CA LEU A 100 8.70 -23.08 5.27
C LEU A 100 9.03 -21.59 5.16
N GLN A 101 10.21 -21.24 4.67
CA GLN A 101 10.60 -19.84 4.50
C GLN A 101 9.69 -19.10 3.50
N TYR A 102 9.33 -19.75 2.40
CA TYR A 102 8.43 -19.18 1.40
C TYR A 102 7.04 -18.89 1.99
N VAL A 103 6.48 -19.84 2.74
CA VAL A 103 5.19 -19.68 3.42
C VAL A 103 5.24 -18.57 4.45
N LEU A 104 6.24 -18.57 5.35
CA LEU A 104 6.39 -17.54 6.38
C LEU A 104 6.53 -16.13 5.78
N THR A 105 7.32 -16.00 4.71
CA THR A 105 7.45 -14.73 4.00
C THR A 105 6.11 -14.29 3.39
N GLY A 106 5.34 -15.24 2.86
CA GLY A 106 3.99 -14.98 2.35
C GLY A 106 3.03 -14.50 3.43
N ILE A 107 3.08 -15.10 4.61
CA ILE A 107 2.26 -14.69 5.76
C ILE A 107 2.65 -13.29 6.22
N ASP A 108 3.94 -13.00 6.40
CA ASP A 108 4.42 -11.67 6.79
C ASP A 108 3.98 -10.57 5.82
N ASN A 109 4.08 -10.83 4.51
CA ASN A 109 3.65 -9.88 3.49
C ASN A 109 2.13 -9.64 3.53
N SER A 110 1.35 -10.69 3.75
CA SER A 110 -0.11 -10.59 3.92
C SER A 110 -0.47 -9.75 5.14
N LEU A 111 0.14 -10.03 6.30
CA LEU A 111 -0.11 -9.30 7.54
C LEU A 111 0.27 -7.81 7.42
N ARG A 112 1.41 -7.51 6.78
CA ARG A 112 1.81 -6.12 6.50
C ARG A 112 0.80 -5.42 5.60
N SER A 113 0.32 -6.09 4.55
CA SER A 113 -0.69 -5.53 3.64
C SER A 113 -2.01 -5.23 4.36
N GLN A 114 -2.46 -6.13 5.24
CA GLN A 114 -3.65 -5.93 6.06
C GLN A 114 -3.48 -4.72 6.99
N TYR A 115 -2.33 -4.61 7.67
CA TYR A 115 -2.02 -3.47 8.53
C TYR A 115 -2.01 -2.14 7.76
N HIS A 116 -1.40 -2.11 6.58
CA HIS A 116 -1.42 -0.92 5.73
C HIS A 116 -2.83 -0.53 5.31
N THR A 117 -3.64 -1.51 4.92
CA THR A 117 -5.04 -1.30 4.54
C THR A 117 -5.84 -0.72 5.71
N ALA A 118 -5.73 -1.32 6.90
CA ALA A 118 -6.40 -0.83 8.10
C ALA A 118 -6.00 0.62 8.45
N LYS A 119 -4.71 0.97 8.30
CA LYS A 119 -4.23 2.33 8.51
C LYS A 119 -4.85 3.31 7.52
N ILE A 120 -4.93 2.95 6.24
CA ILE A 120 -5.57 3.80 5.21
C ILE A 120 -7.05 3.99 5.52
N THR A 121 -7.78 2.91 5.84
CA THR A 121 -9.20 2.98 6.20
C THR A 121 -9.42 3.90 7.40
N SER A 122 -8.63 3.75 8.46
CA SER A 122 -8.75 4.62 9.65
C SER A 122 -8.51 6.10 9.34
N ALA A 123 -7.57 6.41 8.44
CA ALA A 123 -7.31 7.78 8.01
C ALA A 123 -8.43 8.33 7.13
N LEU A 124 -9.07 7.47 6.34
CA LEU A 124 -10.23 7.83 5.52
C LEU A 124 -11.44 8.15 6.40
N ASP A 125 -11.69 7.36 7.43
CA ASP A 125 -12.78 7.58 8.40
C ASP A 125 -12.60 8.91 9.14
N GLN A 126 -11.38 9.19 9.64
CA GLN A 126 -11.06 10.47 10.27
C GLN A 126 -11.29 11.67 9.32
N LYS A 127 -10.95 11.51 8.04
CA LYS A 127 -11.20 12.53 7.04
C LYS A 127 -12.70 12.72 6.79
N ALA A 128 -13.49 11.64 6.76
CA ALA A 128 -14.93 11.71 6.59
C ALA A 128 -15.58 12.47 7.76
N ASP A 129 -15.17 12.17 9.01
CA ASP A 129 -15.64 12.86 10.21
C ASP A 129 -15.28 14.35 10.21
N ALA A 130 -14.06 14.69 9.80
CA ALA A 130 -13.61 16.08 9.67
C ALA A 130 -14.43 16.85 8.63
N VAL A 131 -14.73 16.21 7.49
CA VAL A 131 -15.56 16.82 6.43
C VAL A 131 -16.99 17.03 6.93
N ALA A 132 -17.58 16.05 7.62
CA ALA A 132 -18.92 16.17 8.20
C ALA A 132 -18.99 17.32 9.21
N THR A 133 -18.00 17.41 10.11
CA THR A 133 -17.90 18.50 11.09
C THR A 133 -17.79 19.87 10.42
N HIS A 134 -16.95 19.98 9.38
CA HIS A 134 -16.78 21.22 8.63
C HIS A 134 -18.06 21.63 7.88
N GLN A 135 -18.78 20.68 7.27
CA GLN A 135 -20.06 20.94 6.62
C GLN A 135 -21.12 21.41 7.63
N GLN A 136 -21.16 20.82 8.82
CA GLN A 136 -22.05 21.23 9.90
C GLN A 136 -21.75 22.66 10.38
N ALA A 137 -20.47 23.02 10.48
CA ALA A 137 -20.07 24.39 10.82
C ALA A 137 -20.55 25.41 9.78
N ILE A 138 -20.36 25.12 8.48
CA ILE A 138 -20.85 25.97 7.39
C ILE A 138 -22.38 26.10 7.45
N ALA A 139 -23.10 25.00 7.62
CA ALA A 139 -24.56 25.03 7.69
C ALA A 139 -25.06 25.89 8.86
N SER A 140 -24.40 25.77 10.02
CA SER A 140 -24.71 26.58 11.21
C SER A 140 -24.45 28.08 10.98
N ASP A 141 -23.35 28.41 10.31
CA ASP A 141 -23.02 29.79 9.96
C ASP A 141 -24.01 30.40 8.96
N ILE A 142 -24.45 29.63 7.96
CA ILE A 142 -25.48 30.05 7.01
C ILE A 142 -26.79 30.32 7.77
N GLN A 143 -27.19 29.41 8.67
CA GLN A 143 -28.43 29.56 9.44
C GLN A 143 -28.39 30.80 10.35
N ARG A 144 -27.23 31.06 10.98
CA ARG A 144 -27.02 32.26 11.79
C ARG A 144 -27.16 33.54 10.95
N LYS A 145 -26.45 33.62 9.82
CA LYS A 145 -26.54 34.78 8.91
C LYS A 145 -27.93 34.99 8.34
N ALA A 146 -28.65 33.91 8.02
CA ALA A 146 -30.04 33.99 7.58
C ALA A 146 -30.95 34.58 8.68
N SER A 147 -30.76 34.16 9.93
CA SER A 147 -31.51 34.69 11.08
C SER A 147 -31.21 36.17 11.34
N GLU A 148 -29.93 36.57 11.24
CA GLU A 148 -29.51 37.97 11.34
C GLU A 148 -30.14 38.84 10.26
N LEU A 149 -30.12 38.39 8.99
CA LEU A 149 -30.76 39.11 7.87
C LEU A 149 -32.28 39.22 8.05
N GLN A 150 -32.94 38.17 8.52
CA GLN A 150 -34.37 38.18 8.79
C GLN A 150 -34.71 39.19 9.91
N HIS A 151 -33.90 39.23 10.97
CA HIS A 151 -34.07 40.20 12.04
C HIS A 151 -33.87 41.64 11.54
N GLN A 152 -32.80 41.91 10.78
CA GLN A 152 -32.54 43.23 10.19
C GLN A 152 -33.66 43.69 9.26
N SER A 153 -34.18 42.78 8.42
CA SER A 153 -35.31 43.06 7.54
C SER A 153 -36.55 43.45 8.34
N ARG A 154 -36.85 42.71 9.41
CA ARG A 154 -37.97 43.00 10.30
C ARG A 154 -37.81 44.34 11.02
N THR A 155 -36.65 44.63 11.59
CA THR A 155 -36.40 45.91 12.27
C THR A 155 -36.48 47.09 11.31
N THR A 156 -36.01 46.91 10.07
CA THR A 156 -36.10 47.96 9.03
C THR A 156 -37.55 48.20 8.62
N LEU A 157 -38.33 47.13 8.45
CA LEU A 157 -39.76 47.24 8.15
C LEU A 157 -40.49 47.96 9.29
N GLU A 158 -40.27 47.52 10.53
CA GLU A 158 -40.84 48.13 11.74
C GLU A 158 -40.52 49.63 11.78
N ALA A 159 -39.26 50.03 11.57
CA ALA A 159 -38.84 51.43 11.54
C ALA A 159 -39.47 52.27 10.41
N LEU A 160 -39.68 51.69 9.22
CA LEU A 160 -40.34 52.38 8.10
C LEU A 160 -41.85 52.52 8.29
N THR A 161 -42.47 51.54 8.96
CA THR A 161 -43.91 51.56 9.27
C THR A 161 -44.25 52.23 10.59
N ASP A 162 -43.24 52.66 11.35
CA ASP A 162 -43.43 53.39 12.58
C ASP A 162 -43.98 54.80 12.24
N THR A 163 -45.29 54.97 12.42
CA THR A 163 -45.99 56.25 12.24
C THR A 163 -46.09 57.04 13.53
N SER A 164 -45.37 56.66 14.60
CA SER A 164 -45.38 57.41 15.87
C SER A 164 -44.91 58.87 15.73
N TRP A 165 -44.13 59.18 14.69
CA TRP A 165 -43.75 60.56 14.34
C TRP A 165 -44.89 61.39 13.72
N ALA A 166 -45.93 60.75 13.18
CA ALA A 166 -47.03 61.41 12.48
C ALA A 166 -48.18 61.82 13.43
N ASP A 167 -48.20 61.32 14.67
CA ASP A 167 -49.29 61.49 15.64
C ASP A 167 -49.37 62.90 16.27
N GLY A 168 -48.62 63.87 15.72
CA GLY A 168 -48.59 65.26 16.17
C GLY A 168 -48.48 66.31 15.06
N ILE A 169 -48.53 65.90 13.78
CA ILE A 169 -48.52 66.86 12.65
C ILE A 169 -49.98 67.22 12.34
N ILE A 170 -50.51 68.22 13.05
CA ILE A 170 -51.68 68.97 12.60
C ILE A 170 -51.18 69.87 11.47
N PHE A 171 -51.57 69.58 10.24
CA PHE A 171 -51.47 70.57 9.18
C PHE A 171 -52.56 71.60 9.48
N ASP A 172 -52.16 72.77 9.98
CA ASP A 172 -53.03 73.94 10.06
C ASP A 172 -53.38 74.35 8.61
N ASP A 173 -54.38 73.68 8.03
CA ASP A 173 -55.08 74.12 6.84
C ASP A 173 -56.02 75.27 7.23
N ASP A 174 -55.44 76.39 7.64
CA ASP A 174 -56.12 77.68 7.79
C ASP A 174 -55.21 78.77 7.19
N LEU A 175 -55.22 78.88 5.87
CA LEU A 175 -54.85 80.09 5.15
C LEU A 175 -56.07 80.53 4.34
N GLU A 176 -56.59 81.70 4.76
CA GLU A 176 -57.72 82.46 4.21
C GLU A 176 -57.82 82.52 2.68
#